data_AF-A0A372L7A4-F1
#
_entry.id   AF-A0A372L7A4-F1
#
_cell.length_a   1.000
_cell.length_b   1.000
_cell.length_c   1.000
_cell.angle_alpha   90.00
_cell.angle_beta   90.00
_cell.angle_gamma   90.00
#
_symmetry.space_group_name_H-M   'P 1'
#
loop_
_entity.id
_entity.type
_entity.pdbx_description
1 polymer ?
#
loop_
_entity_poly.entity_id
_entity_poly.type
_entity_poly.pdbx_seq_one_letter_code
_entity_poly.pdbx_strand_id
1 'polypeptide(L)'
;MEEVLVRYMSFPDIEDGVTSFYHFATDKRCAEPSKRYTSSTCHTLGDELDELALKVGFKKREAFAKERKKRSWKNSYAKELSAIVGSVLETQGIVWHVDGKDILFRCPKDEFISWPKNKK
;
A
#
# COMPACT_ATOMS: atom_id res chain seq x y z
N MET A 1 7.87 -9.46 17.35
CA MET A 1 7.31 -8.71 16.21
C MET A 1 7.90 -9.30 14.97
N GLU A 2 7.05 -9.80 14.08
CA GLU A 2 7.45 -10.44 12.83
C GLU A 2 7.84 -9.37 11.81
N GLU A 3 8.88 -9.62 11.01
CA GLU A 3 9.31 -8.71 9.94
C GLU A 3 8.97 -9.32 8.58
N VAL A 4 8.38 -8.53 7.69
CA VAL A 4 7.97 -8.94 6.36
C VAL A 4 8.53 -7.97 5.33
N LEU A 5 9.26 -8.51 4.35
CA LEU A 5 9.83 -7.69 3.28
C LEU A 5 8.77 -7.37 2.23
N VAL A 6 8.67 -6.09 1.87
CA VAL A 6 7.72 -5.57 0.88
C VAL A 6 8.48 -4.73 -0.14
N ARG A 7 8.48 -5.17 -1.41
CA ARG A 7 9.13 -4.43 -2.52
C ARG A 7 8.15 -3.86 -3.53
N TYR A 8 6.86 -4.16 -3.36
CA TYR A 8 5.84 -3.66 -4.25
C TYR A 8 4.51 -3.53 -3.53
N MET A 9 3.79 -2.48 -3.88
CA MET A 9 2.44 -2.21 -3.45
C MET A 9 1.54 -2.12 -4.68
N SER A 10 0.34 -2.69 -4.59
CA SER A 10 -0.69 -2.54 -5.61
C SER A 10 -2.01 -2.07 -5.01
N PHE A 11 -2.87 -1.55 -5.87
CA PHE A 11 -4.17 -0.99 -5.50
C PHE A 11 -5.26 -1.68 -6.32
N PRO A 12 -5.73 -2.87 -5.91
CA PRO A 12 -6.82 -3.56 -6.60
C PRO A 12 -8.09 -2.71 -6.67
N ASP A 13 -8.39 -1.99 -5.59
CA ASP A 13 -9.53 -1.06 -5.54
C ASP A 13 -9.25 0.10 -4.56
N ILE A 14 -9.03 1.31 -5.10
CA ILE A 14 -8.76 2.50 -4.28
C ILE A 14 -10.03 3.01 -3.60
N GLU A 15 -11.21 2.85 -4.20
CA GLU A 15 -12.47 3.32 -3.60
C GLU A 15 -12.88 2.43 -2.43
N ASP A 16 -12.65 1.13 -2.55
CA ASP A 16 -12.93 0.18 -1.46
C ASP A 16 -11.78 0.09 -0.44
N GLY A 17 -10.70 0.85 -0.62
CA GLY A 17 -9.62 0.96 0.36
C GLY A 17 -8.68 -0.24 0.36
N VAL A 18 -8.60 -0.91 -0.78
CA VAL A 18 -7.96 -2.20 -0.95
C VAL A 18 -6.56 -2.00 -1.48
N THR A 19 -5.58 -2.47 -0.72
CA THR A 19 -4.18 -2.51 -1.17
C THR A 19 -3.51 -3.82 -0.82
N SER A 20 -2.53 -4.16 -1.64
CA SER A 20 -1.79 -5.42 -1.56
C SER A 20 -0.30 -5.12 -1.50
N PHE A 21 0.41 -5.73 -0.57
CA PHE A 21 1.86 -5.72 -0.48
C PHE A 21 2.43 -7.05 -0.95
N TYR A 22 3.58 -7.01 -1.61
CA TYR A 22 4.24 -8.18 -2.19
C TYR A 22 5.72 -8.18 -1.85
N HIS A 23 6.31 -9.37 -1.66
CA HIS A 23 7.75 -9.51 -1.49
C HIS A 23 8.51 -9.06 -2.73
N PHE A 24 7.94 -9.27 -3.92
CA PHE A 24 8.41 -8.81 -5.21
C PHE A 24 7.25 -8.38 -6.13
N ALA A 25 7.51 -7.46 -7.05
CA ALA A 25 6.49 -7.00 -8.00
C ALA A 25 6.02 -8.07 -9.01
N THR A 26 6.67 -9.24 -9.06
CA THR A 26 6.32 -10.38 -9.92
C THR A 26 5.49 -11.44 -9.21
N ASP A 27 5.28 -11.28 -7.90
CA ASP A 27 4.60 -12.29 -7.11
C ASP A 27 3.11 -12.36 -7.47
N LYS A 28 2.58 -13.58 -7.40
CA LYS A 28 1.17 -13.87 -7.67
C LYS A 28 0.29 -13.75 -6.42
N ARG A 29 0.91 -13.68 -5.24
CA ARG A 29 0.24 -13.65 -3.94
C ARG A 29 0.85 -12.55 -3.09
N CYS A 30 0.02 -11.97 -2.23
CA CYS A 30 0.45 -11.03 -1.22
C CYS A 30 1.54 -11.62 -0.32
N ALA A 31 2.41 -10.75 0.19
CA ALA A 31 3.25 -11.09 1.33
C ALA A 31 2.37 -11.57 2.48
N GLU A 32 2.83 -12.58 3.21
CA GLU A 32 2.10 -13.11 4.35
C GLU A 32 2.64 -12.55 5.66
N PRO A 33 1.78 -12.41 6.68
CA PRO A 33 0.34 -12.70 6.66
C PRO A 33 -0.47 -11.60 5.97
N SER A 34 -1.67 -11.97 5.48
CA SER A 34 -2.57 -11.08 4.75
C SER A 34 -4.04 -11.45 4.99
N LYS A 35 -4.94 -10.47 4.84
CA LYS A 35 -6.38 -10.62 5.04
C LYS A 35 -7.04 -11.16 3.78
N ARG A 36 -8.11 -11.94 3.92
CA ARG A 36 -8.91 -12.39 2.77
C ARG A 36 -9.73 -11.22 2.20
N TYR A 37 -9.69 -11.03 0.88
CA TYR A 37 -10.48 -10.04 0.16
C TYR A 37 -11.14 -10.65 -1.07
N THR A 38 -12.47 -10.75 -1.05
CA THR A 38 -13.28 -11.38 -2.12
C THR A 38 -12.72 -12.77 -2.54
N SER A 39 -12.03 -12.84 -3.67
CA SER A 39 -11.40 -14.03 -4.25
C SER A 39 -9.85 -14.03 -4.17
N SER A 40 -9.28 -13.11 -3.39
CA SER A 40 -7.84 -12.86 -3.25
C SER A 40 -7.44 -12.56 -1.79
N THR A 41 -6.21 -12.11 -1.55
CA THR A 41 -5.75 -11.61 -0.26
C THR A 41 -5.17 -10.19 -0.39
N CYS A 42 -5.31 -9.37 0.65
CA CYS A 42 -4.95 -7.95 0.69
C CYS A 42 -4.51 -7.55 2.12
N HIS A 43 -3.97 -6.35 2.28
CA HIS A 43 -3.41 -5.85 3.54
C HIS A 43 -4.20 -4.71 4.18
N THR A 44 -4.82 -3.88 3.34
CA THR A 44 -5.77 -2.86 3.79
C THR A 44 -7.13 -3.13 3.18
N LEU A 45 -8.20 -2.89 3.95
CA LEU A 45 -9.59 -2.91 3.51
C LEU A 45 -10.33 -1.69 4.07
N GLY A 46 -11.14 -1.01 3.25
CA GLY A 46 -11.92 0.14 3.68
C GLY A 46 -11.07 1.29 4.21
N ASP A 47 -11.30 1.71 5.45
CA ASP A 47 -10.64 2.87 6.06
C ASP A 47 -9.16 2.62 6.40
N GLU A 48 -8.73 1.35 6.42
CA GLU A 48 -7.35 0.96 6.68
C GLU A 48 -6.36 1.58 5.66
N LEU A 49 -6.79 1.84 4.43
CA LEU A 49 -5.96 2.54 3.45
C LEU A 49 -5.76 4.01 3.83
N ASP A 50 -6.79 4.65 4.36
CA ASP A 50 -6.68 6.04 4.82
C ASP A 50 -5.82 6.14 6.08
N GLU A 51 -5.89 5.14 6.96
CA GLU A 51 -4.99 5.01 8.11
C GLU A 51 -3.53 4.84 7.67
N LEU A 52 -3.26 3.97 6.69
CA LEU A 52 -1.94 3.81 6.11
C LEU A 52 -1.44 5.14 5.54
N ALA A 53 -2.27 5.84 4.76
CA ALA A 53 -1.93 7.11 4.16
C ALA A 53 -1.56 8.17 5.22
N LEU A 54 -2.35 8.29 6.28
CA LEU A 54 -2.05 9.21 7.38
C LEU A 54 -0.76 8.81 8.11
N LYS A 55 -0.54 7.51 8.34
CA LYS A 55 0.64 6.98 9.03
C LYS A 55 1.94 7.30 8.30
N VAL A 56 1.90 7.35 6.97
CA VAL A 56 3.05 7.74 6.13
C VAL A 56 3.11 9.26 5.85
N GLY A 57 2.31 10.07 6.54
CA GLY A 57 2.32 11.54 6.38
C GLY A 57 1.63 12.04 5.12
N PHE A 58 0.75 11.25 4.52
CA PHE A 58 -0.06 11.63 3.36
C PHE A 58 -1.49 12.00 3.77
N LYS A 59 -2.39 12.16 2.80
CA LYS A 59 -3.78 12.56 3.03
C LYS A 59 -4.78 11.43 2.73
N LYS A 60 -5.97 11.53 3.32
CA LYS A 60 -7.09 10.62 3.04
C LYS A 60 -7.55 10.72 1.59
N ARG A 61 -8.13 9.63 1.06
CA ARG A 61 -8.69 9.54 -0.30
C ARG A 61 -9.69 10.64 -0.60
N GLU A 62 -10.64 10.88 0.30
CA GLU A 62 -11.69 11.90 0.12
C GLU A 62 -11.09 13.31 -0.01
N ALA A 63 -10.11 13.64 0.84
CA ALA A 63 -9.43 14.93 0.80
C ALA A 63 -8.67 15.11 -0.53
N PHE A 64 -7.96 14.07 -0.97
CA PHE A 64 -7.26 14.10 -2.26
C PHE A 64 -8.21 14.23 -3.45
N ALA A 65 -9.34 13.51 -3.43
CA ALA A 65 -10.35 13.58 -4.47
C ALA A 65 -10.95 14.99 -4.60
N LYS A 66 -11.25 15.64 -3.47
CA LYS A 66 -11.78 17.03 -3.41
C LYS A 66 -10.83 18.04 -4.05
N GLU A 67 -9.52 17.92 -3.79
CA GLU A 67 -8.50 18.82 -4.36
C GLU A 67 -8.34 18.65 -5.87
N ARG A 68 -8.34 17.40 -6.35
CA ARG A 68 -7.98 17.09 -7.74
C ARG A 68 -9.13 17.29 -8.74
N LYS A 69 -10.40 17.33 -8.31
CA LYS A 69 -11.63 17.51 -9.13
C LYS A 69 -11.68 16.72 -10.47
N LYS A 70 -10.82 15.71 -10.64
CA LYS A 70 -10.60 14.97 -11.89
C LYS A 70 -11.17 13.57 -11.75
N ARG A 71 -11.75 13.05 -12.83
CA ARG A 71 -12.20 11.63 -12.92
C ARG A 71 -11.08 10.62 -12.62
N SER A 72 -9.81 11.00 -12.82
CA SER A 72 -8.63 10.13 -12.66
C SER A 72 -7.87 10.32 -11.33
N TRP A 73 -8.51 10.88 -10.30
CA TRP A 73 -7.86 11.14 -9.01
C TRP A 73 -7.27 9.85 -8.40
N LYS A 74 -7.94 8.70 -8.60
CA LYS A 74 -7.54 7.37 -8.11
C LYS A 74 -6.11 7.01 -8.48
N ASN A 75 -5.78 7.00 -9.77
CA ASN A 75 -4.43 6.65 -10.23
C ASN A 75 -3.37 7.64 -9.74
N SER A 76 -3.75 8.92 -9.57
CA SER A 76 -2.83 9.93 -9.04
C SER A 76 -2.58 9.69 -7.56
N TYR A 77 -3.63 9.38 -6.80
CA TYR A 77 -3.56 9.00 -5.39
C TYR A 77 -2.68 7.77 -5.19
N ALA A 78 -2.94 6.67 -5.90
CA ALA A 78 -2.13 5.45 -5.79
C ALA A 78 -0.66 5.67 -6.12
N LYS A 79 -0.38 6.43 -7.19
CA LYS A 79 1.01 6.71 -7.58
C LYS A 79 1.74 7.52 -6.51
N GLU A 80 1.12 8.58 -5.99
CA GLU A 80 1.72 9.41 -4.95
C GLU A 80 1.87 8.63 -3.63
N LEU A 81 0.81 7.94 -3.19
CA LEU A 81 0.84 7.14 -1.98
C LEU A 81 1.88 6.01 -2.07
N SER A 82 1.97 5.31 -3.20
CA SER A 82 2.96 4.24 -3.39
C SER A 82 4.39 4.74 -3.27
N ALA A 83 4.70 5.91 -3.83
CA ALA A 83 6.03 6.49 -3.72
C ALA A 83 6.38 6.85 -2.27
N ILE A 84 5.43 7.43 -1.53
CA ILE A 84 5.62 7.80 -0.12
C ILE A 84 5.77 6.54 0.73
N VAL A 85 4.88 5.55 0.57
CA VAL A 85 4.96 4.26 1.28
C VAL A 85 6.29 3.57 1.01
N GLY A 86 6.74 3.53 -0.24
CA GLY A 86 8.05 2.97 -0.60
C GLY A 86 9.20 3.63 0.15
N SER A 87 9.25 4.97 0.13
CA SER A 87 10.28 5.71 0.87
C SER A 87 10.25 5.44 2.37
N VAL A 88 9.06 5.31 2.97
CA VAL A 88 8.92 4.99 4.40
C VAL A 88 9.37 3.54 4.69
N LEU A 89 9.01 2.59 3.83
CA LEU A 89 9.43 1.19 3.95
C LEU A 89 10.96 1.03 3.89
N GLU A 90 11.63 1.79 3.03
CA GLU A 90 13.08 1.73 2.84
C GLU A 90 13.89 2.41 3.95
N THR A 91 13.30 3.37 4.66
CA THR A 91 13.99 4.19 5.67
C THR A 91 13.75 3.71 7.09
N GLN A 92 12.49 3.54 7.47
CA GLN A 92 12.10 3.20 8.84
C GLN A 92 11.32 1.88 8.92
N GLY A 93 10.56 1.55 7.88
CA GLY A 93 9.55 0.50 7.91
C GLY A 93 8.19 0.99 8.40
N ILE A 94 7.17 0.16 8.22
CA ILE A 94 5.79 0.45 8.63
C ILE A 94 5.31 -0.71 9.50
N VAL A 95 5.02 -0.43 10.77
CA VAL A 95 4.32 -1.40 11.60
C VAL A 95 2.86 -1.43 11.18
N TRP A 96 2.30 -2.59 10.91
CA TRP A 96 0.91 -2.76 10.51
C TRP A 96 0.25 -3.90 11.29
N HIS A 97 -1.03 -3.76 11.57
CA HIS A 97 -1.79 -4.76 12.30
C HIS A 97 -2.56 -5.66 11.33
N VAL A 98 -2.17 -6.93 11.24
CA VAL A 98 -2.77 -7.92 10.34
C VAL A 98 -3.15 -9.15 11.15
N ASP A 99 -4.43 -9.55 11.06
CA ASP A 99 -4.98 -10.74 11.73
C ASP A 99 -4.61 -10.86 13.22
N GLY A 100 -4.73 -9.77 13.96
CA GLY A 100 -4.45 -9.76 15.40
C GLY A 100 -2.97 -9.61 15.76
N LYS A 101 -2.07 -9.41 14.79
CA LYS A 101 -0.63 -9.34 15.00
C LYS A 101 -0.04 -8.03 14.48
N ASP A 102 0.93 -7.50 15.23
CA ASP A 102 1.76 -6.39 14.78
C ASP A 102 2.96 -6.89 13.97
N ILE A 103 3.09 -6.36 12.77
CA ILE A 103 4.05 -6.80 11.75
C ILE A 103 4.82 -5.60 11.26
N LEU A 104 6.14 -5.73 11.20
CA LEU A 104 7.00 -4.71 10.64
C LEU A 104 7.19 -4.96 9.14
N PHE A 105 6.57 -4.15 8.29
CA PHE A 105 6.87 -4.12 6.87
C PHE A 105 8.12 -3.29 6.61
N ARG A 106 9.07 -3.84 5.85
CA ARG A 106 10.29 -3.14 5.45
C ARG A 106 10.65 -3.42 4.00
N CYS A 107 11.41 -2.52 3.41
CA CYS A 107 12.04 -2.72 2.12
C CYS A 107 13.53 -2.48 2.27
N PRO A 108 14.41 -3.28 1.67
CA PRO A 108 15.79 -2.87 1.50
C PRO A 108 15.85 -1.59 0.65
N LYS A 109 16.86 -0.78 0.91
CA LYS A 109 17.06 0.49 0.23
C LYS A 109 17.19 0.29 -1.29
N ASP A 110 16.53 1.16 -2.06
CA ASP A 110 16.54 1.18 -3.53
C ASP A 110 15.94 -0.08 -4.19
N GLU A 111 15.18 -0.89 -3.44
CA GLU A 111 14.51 -2.10 -3.95
C GLU A 111 13.00 -1.92 -4.15
N PHE A 112 12.39 -0.85 -3.64
CA PHE A 112 10.95 -0.66 -3.77
C PHE A 112 10.54 -0.19 -5.17
N ILE A 113 9.60 -0.91 -5.78
CA ILE A 113 9.03 -0.55 -7.07
C ILE A 113 7.69 0.17 -6.83
N SER A 114 7.62 1.45 -7.21
CA SER A 114 6.37 2.21 -7.09
C SER A 114 5.32 1.76 -8.10
N TRP A 115 4.05 1.88 -7.71
CA TRP A 115 2.91 1.69 -8.59
C TRP A 115 2.71 2.92 -9.52
N PRO A 116 2.29 2.73 -10.78
CA PRO A 116 2.18 1.45 -11.48
C PRO A 116 3.55 0.92 -11.88
N LYS A 117 3.71 -0.41 -11.84
CA LYS A 117 4.96 -1.12 -12.19
C LYS A 117 5.52 -0.72 -13.57
N ASN A 118 4.64 -0.42 -14.53
CA ASN A 118 5.00 0.08 -15.84
C ASN A 118 4.39 1.47 -16.06
N LYS A 119 5.24 2.49 -16.21
CA LYS A 119 4.85 3.73 -16.89
C LYS A 119 4.80 3.42 -18.39
N LYS A 120 3.66 3.00 -18.90
CA LYS A 120 3.39 3.12 -20.35
C LYS A 120 2.94 4.54 -20.64
#